data_AF-A0AA35MHJ8-F1
#
_entry.id   AF-A0AA35MHJ8-F1
#
_cell.length_a   1.000
_cell.length_b   1.000
_cell.length_c   1.000
_cell.angle_alpha   90.00
_cell.angle_beta   90.00
_cell.angle_gamma   90.00
#
_symmetry.space_group_name_H-M   'P 1'
#
loop_
_entity.id
_entity.type
_entity.pdbx_description
1 polymer ?
#
loop_
_entity_poly.entity_id
_entity_poly.type
_entity_poly.pdbx_seq_one_letter_code
_entity_poly.pdbx_strand_id
1 'polypeptide(L)'
;FKTHITNLVEVASKHPDRSALKFLGDVENSARYWTRELSKTGVKQGDVVGLWLKGLSYLDGLVIWGISRAGFIPQIFSVKLTSGEVISTLLDGADAKAFLVEPSWVDKAKVNVPMIPIVDTRFMNLGHLPLAPAWVPSSDKDIVTIYTHRAQPQECRNRFPLQLDGWNFV
;
A
#
# COMPACT_ATOMS: atom_id res chain seq x y z
N PHE A 1 12.94 -8.70 0.84
CA PHE A 1 12.58 -7.26 0.98
C PHE A 1 13.76 -6.33 1.27
N LYS A 2 14.74 -6.71 2.12
CA LYS A 2 16.05 -6.01 2.25
C LYS A 2 16.75 -5.79 0.90
N THR A 3 16.40 -6.62 -0.09
CA THR A 3 16.95 -6.61 -1.45
C THR A 3 16.01 -6.03 -2.51
N HIS A 4 14.78 -5.57 -2.24
CA HIS A 4 13.83 -5.14 -3.32
C HIS A 4 13.35 -3.69 -3.23
N ILE A 5 13.12 -3.15 -2.04
CA ILE A 5 13.00 -1.67 -1.88
C ILE A 5 14.40 -1.06 -2.01
N THR A 6 15.41 -1.72 -1.44
CA THR A 6 16.81 -1.41 -1.75
C THR A 6 17.08 -1.63 -3.22
N ASN A 7 16.69 -2.74 -3.89
CA ASN A 7 16.90 -2.83 -5.35
C ASN A 7 16.14 -1.80 -6.17
N LEU A 8 14.92 -1.35 -5.88
CA LEU A 8 14.30 -0.31 -6.74
C LEU A 8 15.02 1.03 -6.59
N VAL A 9 15.42 1.41 -5.37
CA VAL A 9 16.20 2.62 -5.12
C VAL A 9 17.65 2.48 -5.62
N GLU A 10 18.24 1.29 -5.49
CA GLU A 10 19.63 0.97 -5.83
C GLU A 10 19.81 0.65 -7.33
N VAL A 11 18.83 0.02 -7.99
CA VAL A 11 18.78 -0.19 -9.46
C VAL A 11 18.47 1.13 -10.16
N ALA A 12 17.52 1.95 -9.66
CA ALA A 12 17.31 3.29 -10.19
C ALA A 12 18.54 4.20 -9.97
N SER A 13 19.32 3.96 -8.91
CA SER A 13 20.61 4.62 -8.65
C SER A 13 21.75 4.11 -9.56
N LYS A 14 21.84 2.79 -9.80
CA LYS A 14 22.93 2.15 -10.56
C LYS A 14 22.73 2.21 -12.08
N HIS A 15 21.49 2.19 -12.57
CA HIS A 15 21.15 2.24 -14.00
C HIS A 15 19.86 3.06 -14.20
N PRO A 16 19.92 4.40 -14.11
CA PRO A 16 18.75 5.25 -14.22
C PRO A 16 18.25 5.28 -15.66
N ASP A 17 17.30 4.41 -16.00
CA ASP A 17 16.36 4.76 -17.05
C ASP A 17 15.52 5.96 -16.55
N ARG A 18 15.18 6.89 -17.44
CA ARG A 18 14.40 8.08 -17.04
C ARG A 18 13.03 7.68 -16.46
N SER A 19 12.54 6.48 -16.82
CA SER A 19 11.28 5.89 -16.35
C SER A 19 11.31 5.47 -14.88
N ALA A 20 12.33 4.74 -14.40
CA ALA A 20 12.39 4.32 -13.00
C ALA A 20 12.63 5.49 -12.06
N LEU A 21 13.46 6.47 -12.44
CA LEU A 21 13.64 7.69 -11.65
C LEU A 21 12.34 8.48 -11.53
N LYS A 22 11.58 8.61 -12.63
CA LYS A 22 10.27 9.26 -12.60
C LYS A 22 9.29 8.50 -11.69
N PHE A 23 9.23 7.18 -11.82
CA PHE A 23 8.36 6.36 -10.98
C PHE A 23 8.70 6.47 -9.50
N LEU A 24 9.99 6.42 -9.14
CA LEU A 24 10.43 6.60 -7.76
C LEU A 24 10.02 7.97 -7.21
N GLY A 25 10.21 9.05 -7.99
CA GLY A 25 9.76 10.38 -7.61
C GLY A 25 8.24 10.45 -7.37
N ASP A 26 7.45 9.83 -8.25
CA ASP A 26 6.00 9.76 -8.11
C ASP A 26 5.59 8.94 -6.85
N VAL A 27 6.32 7.85 -6.55
CA VAL A 27 6.11 7.03 -5.33
C VAL A 27 6.43 7.82 -4.07
N GLU A 28 7.52 8.59 -4.05
CA GLU A 28 7.86 9.43 -2.90
C GLU A 28 6.85 10.57 -2.71
N ASN A 29 6.34 11.15 -3.80
CA ASN A 29 5.28 12.14 -3.74
C ASN A 29 3.99 11.55 -3.15
N SER A 30 3.62 10.35 -3.60
CA SER A 30 2.53 9.55 -3.03
C SER A 30 2.75 9.27 -1.54
N ALA A 31 3.96 8.86 -1.13
CA ALA A 31 4.29 8.58 0.27
C ALA A 31 4.17 9.81 1.17
N ARG A 32 4.61 10.99 0.72
CA ARG A 32 4.45 12.25 1.45
C ARG A 32 2.96 12.57 1.68
N TYR A 33 2.14 12.42 0.64
CA TYR A 33 0.70 12.62 0.73
C TYR A 33 0.08 11.68 1.77
N TRP A 34 0.31 10.38 1.63
CA TRP A 34 -0.32 9.37 2.48
C TRP A 34 0.17 9.43 3.93
N THR A 35 1.45 9.73 4.15
CA THR A 35 1.97 9.99 5.51
C THR A 35 1.17 11.10 6.18
N ARG A 36 0.97 12.23 5.49
CA ARG A 36 0.23 13.36 6.03
C ARG A 36 -1.24 13.02 6.28
N GLU A 37 -1.95 12.47 5.30
CA GLU A 37 -3.39 12.21 5.44
C GLU A 37 -3.70 11.14 6.48
N LEU A 38 -2.96 10.03 6.50
CA LEU A 38 -3.17 8.95 7.47
C LEU A 38 -2.77 9.36 8.89
N SER A 39 -1.73 10.19 9.05
CA SER A 39 -1.35 10.71 10.37
C SER A 39 -2.43 11.60 10.98
N LYS A 40 -3.18 12.37 10.17
CA LYS A 40 -4.31 13.19 10.67
C LYS A 40 -5.41 12.35 11.30
N THR A 41 -5.54 11.09 10.89
CA THR A 41 -6.53 10.14 11.43
C THR A 41 -5.95 9.26 12.53
N GLY A 42 -4.73 9.53 13.01
CA GLY A 42 -4.07 8.81 14.10
C GLY A 42 -3.36 7.51 13.69
N VAL A 43 -3.29 7.19 12.40
CA VAL A 43 -2.59 6.00 11.88
C VAL A 43 -1.08 6.22 11.95
N LYS A 44 -0.34 5.19 12.37
CA LYS A 44 1.10 5.22 12.59
C LYS A 44 1.82 4.28 11.64
N GLN A 45 3.12 4.48 11.45
CA GLN A 45 3.95 3.54 10.70
C GLN A 45 3.86 2.14 11.33
N GLY A 46 3.81 1.11 10.48
CA GLY A 46 3.55 -0.28 10.86
C GLY A 46 2.07 -0.66 10.91
N ASP A 47 1.15 0.32 10.91
CA ASP A 47 -0.28 0.01 10.86
C ASP A 47 -0.71 -0.50 9.48
N VAL A 48 -1.71 -1.38 9.48
CA VAL A 48 -2.32 -1.91 8.26
C VAL A 48 -3.27 -0.90 7.65
N VAL A 49 -3.13 -0.68 6.34
CA VAL A 49 -4.00 0.19 5.54
C VAL A 49 -4.61 -0.62 4.41
N GLY A 50 -5.93 -0.79 4.43
CA GLY A 50 -6.65 -1.50 3.38
C GLY A 50 -6.76 -0.68 2.10
N LEU A 51 -6.60 -1.33 0.94
CA LEU A 51 -6.59 -0.72 -0.39
C LEU A 51 -7.61 -1.44 -1.28
N TRP A 52 -8.71 -0.75 -1.62
CA TRP A 52 -9.71 -1.24 -2.56
C TRP A 52 -9.63 -0.45 -3.86
N LEU A 53 -8.83 -0.99 -4.76
CA LEU A 53 -8.34 -0.37 -6.01
C LEU A 53 -9.11 -0.90 -7.22
N LYS A 54 -9.17 -0.11 -8.31
CA LYS A 54 -9.69 -0.60 -9.61
C LYS A 54 -8.80 -1.66 -10.24
N GLY A 55 -7.51 -1.64 -9.94
CA GLY A 55 -6.50 -2.57 -10.41
C GLY A 55 -5.96 -2.22 -11.80
N LEU A 56 -4.70 -2.58 -12.02
CA LEU A 56 -3.95 -2.50 -13.29
C LEU A 56 -3.62 -1.08 -13.80
N SER A 57 -3.92 -0.02 -13.05
CA SER A 57 -3.51 1.34 -13.42
C SER A 57 -2.16 1.73 -12.80
N TYR A 58 -1.48 2.69 -13.43
CA TYR A 58 -0.28 3.31 -12.87
C TYR A 58 -0.55 3.92 -11.48
N LEU A 59 -1.75 4.49 -11.29
CA LEU A 59 -2.17 5.08 -10.02
C LEU A 59 -2.28 4.02 -8.91
N ASP A 60 -2.80 2.83 -9.22
CA ASP A 60 -2.86 1.72 -8.26
C ASP A 60 -1.47 1.35 -7.76
N GLY A 61 -0.50 1.29 -8.69
CA GLY A 61 0.91 1.10 -8.35
C GLY A 61 1.44 2.19 -7.42
N LEU A 62 1.21 3.46 -7.75
CA LEU A 62 1.66 4.58 -6.91
C LEU A 62 1.06 4.58 -5.51
N VAL A 63 -0.20 4.15 -5.36
CA VAL A 63 -0.83 4.03 -4.04
C VAL A 63 -0.19 2.89 -3.26
N ILE A 64 -0.07 1.69 -3.85
CA ILE A 64 0.53 0.51 -3.19
C ILE A 64 1.96 0.81 -2.73
N TRP A 65 2.79 1.31 -3.64
CA TRP A 65 4.19 1.61 -3.35
C TRP A 65 4.35 2.85 -2.47
N GLY A 66 3.49 3.86 -2.61
CA GLY A 66 3.47 5.05 -1.77
C GLY A 66 3.13 4.74 -0.32
N ILE A 67 2.14 3.87 -0.08
CA ILE A 67 1.76 3.40 1.26
C ILE A 67 2.89 2.61 1.91
N SER A 68 3.52 1.71 1.16
CA SER A 68 4.70 0.97 1.61
C SER A 68 5.86 1.91 1.93
N ARG A 69 6.14 2.89 1.06
CA ARG A 69 7.23 3.87 1.23
C ARG A 69 6.97 4.82 2.40
N ALA A 70 5.72 5.11 2.73
CA ALA A 70 5.32 5.86 3.91
C ALA A 70 5.51 5.06 5.22
N GLY A 71 5.75 3.75 5.13
CA GLY A 71 5.99 2.87 6.27
C GLY A 71 4.73 2.22 6.83
N PHE A 72 3.64 2.19 6.08
CA PHE A 72 2.42 1.43 6.42
C PHE A 72 2.43 0.05 5.76
N ILE A 73 1.58 -0.85 6.25
CA ILE A 73 1.42 -2.20 5.68
C ILE A 73 0.18 -2.20 4.76
N PRO A 74 0.34 -2.20 3.43
CA PRO A 74 -0.80 -2.27 2.52
C PRO A 74 -1.50 -3.63 2.62
N GLN A 75 -2.83 -3.62 2.79
CA GLN A 75 -3.70 -4.77 2.57
C GLN A 75 -4.47 -4.58 1.27
N ILE A 76 -4.12 -5.33 0.23
CA ILE A 76 -4.68 -5.18 -1.11
C ILE A 76 -5.85 -6.14 -1.30
N PHE A 77 -7.01 -5.59 -1.68
CA PHE A 77 -8.20 -6.38 -2.00
C PHE A 77 -8.28 -6.66 -3.50
N SER A 78 -8.62 -7.90 -3.84
CA SER A 78 -8.95 -8.27 -5.22
C SER A 78 -10.11 -7.45 -5.75
N VAL A 79 -10.00 -7.00 -7.00
CA VAL A 79 -11.06 -6.31 -7.75
C VAL A 79 -12.34 -7.13 -7.89
N LYS A 80 -12.26 -8.45 -7.70
CA LYS A 80 -13.42 -9.36 -7.72
C LYS A 80 -14.25 -9.29 -6.45
N LEU A 81 -13.73 -8.70 -5.37
CA LEU A 81 -14.47 -8.47 -4.13
C LEU A 81 -15.27 -7.18 -4.29
N THR A 82 -16.57 -7.29 -4.50
CA THR A 82 -17.47 -6.14 -4.74
C THR A 82 -18.36 -5.80 -3.55
N SER A 83 -18.44 -6.68 -2.55
CA SER A 83 -19.28 -6.50 -1.35
C SER A 83 -18.54 -5.70 -0.28
N GLY A 84 -19.10 -4.55 0.11
CA GLY A 84 -18.55 -3.72 1.19
C GLY A 84 -18.53 -4.41 2.56
N GLU A 85 -19.48 -5.30 2.83
CA GLU A 85 -19.53 -6.09 4.09
C GLU A 85 -18.36 -7.08 4.17
N VAL A 86 -18.04 -7.70 3.03
CA VAL A 86 -16.86 -8.57 2.92
C VAL A 86 -15.60 -7.76 3.15
N ILE A 87 -15.48 -6.58 2.53
CA ILE A 87 -14.33 -5.70 2.74
C ILE A 87 -14.19 -5.31 4.21
N SER A 88 -15.28 -4.91 4.88
CA SER A 88 -15.25 -4.59 6.32
C SER A 88 -14.75 -5.76 7.15
N THR A 89 -15.26 -6.97 6.89
CA THR A 89 -14.84 -8.18 7.61
C THR A 89 -13.34 -8.47 7.44
N LEU A 90 -12.82 -8.24 6.23
CA LEU A 90 -11.41 -8.47 5.93
C LEU A 90 -10.49 -7.39 6.53
N LEU A 91 -10.96 -6.15 6.62
CA LEU A 91 -10.26 -5.06 7.32
C LEU A 91 -10.14 -5.39 8.82
N ASP A 92 -11.25 -5.80 9.45
CA ASP A 92 -11.28 -6.18 10.86
C ASP A 92 -10.35 -7.38 11.12
N GLY A 93 -10.37 -8.38 10.23
CA GLY A 93 -9.51 -9.57 10.34
C GLY A 93 -8.01 -9.26 10.22
N ALA A 94 -7.64 -8.16 9.58
CA ALA A 94 -6.25 -7.71 9.43
C ALA A 94 -5.84 -6.62 10.43
N ASP A 95 -6.74 -6.24 11.36
CA ASP A 95 -6.57 -5.10 12.27
C ASP A 95 -6.21 -3.79 11.54
N ALA A 96 -6.85 -3.56 10.38
CA ALA A 96 -6.64 -2.37 9.57
C ALA A 96 -7.03 -1.10 10.36
N LYS A 97 -6.22 -0.05 10.25
CA LYS A 97 -6.44 1.25 10.93
C LYS A 97 -6.98 2.32 10.01
N ALA A 98 -6.94 2.11 8.71
CA ALA A 98 -7.53 2.98 7.70
C ALA A 98 -7.84 2.21 6.42
N PHE A 99 -8.67 2.84 5.58
CA PHE A 99 -9.12 2.27 4.33
C PHE A 99 -9.03 3.30 3.20
N LEU A 100 -8.24 2.99 2.17
CA LEU A 100 -8.21 3.74 0.92
C LEU A 100 -9.10 3.06 -0.11
N VAL A 101 -9.98 3.86 -0.71
CA VAL A 101 -11.00 3.36 -1.63
C VAL A 101 -11.07 4.18 -2.91
N GLU A 102 -11.33 3.51 -4.01
CA GLU A 102 -11.69 4.15 -5.27
C GLU A 102 -12.84 5.14 -5.08
N PRO A 103 -12.74 6.40 -5.54
CA PRO A 103 -13.78 7.41 -5.32
C PRO A 103 -15.18 6.96 -5.79
N SER A 104 -15.25 6.21 -6.88
CA SER A 104 -16.51 5.67 -7.43
C SER A 104 -17.13 4.54 -6.58
N TRP A 105 -16.43 4.04 -5.56
CA TRP A 105 -16.87 2.93 -4.70
C TRP A 105 -17.06 3.34 -3.25
N VAL A 106 -16.88 4.62 -2.91
CA VAL A 106 -17.07 5.16 -1.55
C VAL A 106 -18.44 4.78 -0.98
N ASP A 107 -19.52 4.96 -1.76
CA ASP A 107 -20.88 4.65 -1.32
C ASP A 107 -21.14 3.15 -1.12
N LYS A 108 -20.27 2.28 -1.66
CA LYS A 108 -20.38 0.82 -1.51
C LYS A 108 -19.69 0.34 -0.24
N ALA A 109 -18.77 1.13 0.32
CA ALA A 109 -18.02 0.77 1.50
C ALA A 109 -18.84 1.05 2.77
N LYS A 110 -18.90 0.06 3.66
CA LYS A 110 -19.48 0.18 5.00
C LYS A 110 -18.45 -0.28 6.00
N VAL A 111 -17.54 0.61 6.37
CA VAL A 111 -16.35 0.30 7.19
C VAL A 111 -16.33 1.15 8.45
N ASN A 112 -15.74 0.62 9.53
CA ASN A 112 -15.65 1.31 10.83
C ASN A 112 -14.30 2.02 11.06
N VAL A 113 -13.46 2.06 10.03
CA VAL A 113 -12.14 2.73 10.06
C VAL A 113 -12.20 4.01 9.22
N PRO A 114 -11.29 4.99 9.47
CA PRO A 114 -11.16 6.15 8.61
C PRO A 114 -11.05 5.75 7.13
N MET A 115 -12.00 6.23 6.33
CA MET A 115 -12.07 5.96 4.91
C MET A 115 -11.65 7.22 4.14
N ILE A 116 -10.67 7.06 3.25
CA ILE A 116 -10.11 8.17 2.47
C ILE A 116 -10.18 7.80 0.98
N PRO A 117 -10.86 8.59 0.14
CA PRO A 117 -10.87 8.37 -1.30
C PRO A 117 -9.46 8.51 -1.89
N ILE A 118 -9.14 7.63 -2.83
CA ILE A 118 -7.86 7.66 -3.54
C ILE A 118 -7.80 8.88 -4.45
N VAL A 119 -6.63 9.52 -4.48
CA VAL A 119 -6.36 10.69 -5.34
C VAL A 119 -5.09 10.48 -6.15
N ASP A 120 -5.02 11.15 -7.30
CA ASP A 120 -3.83 11.18 -8.14
C ASP A 120 -2.82 12.21 -7.62
N THR A 121 -1.74 11.72 -7.01
CA THR A 121 -0.70 12.56 -6.39
C THR A 121 0.36 13.05 -7.38
N ARG A 122 0.37 12.57 -8.63
CA ARG A 122 1.46 12.84 -9.59
C ARG A 122 1.65 14.32 -9.92
N PHE A 123 0.57 15.07 -9.92
CA PHE A 123 0.56 16.49 -10.28
C PHE A 123 0.47 17.41 -9.07
N MET A 124 0.58 16.86 -7.85
CA MET A 124 0.55 17.64 -6.62
C MET A 124 1.95 18.12 -6.25
N ASN A 125 2.08 19.38 -5.84
CA ASN A 125 3.33 19.91 -5.29
C ASN A 125 3.45 19.56 -3.79
N LEU A 126 4.07 18.43 -3.49
CA LEU A 126 4.21 17.93 -2.11
C LEU A 126 5.67 17.87 -1.63
N GLY A 127 6.62 18.42 -2.39
CA GLY A 127 8.04 18.39 -2.05
C GLY A 127 8.37 19.08 -0.71
N HIS A 128 7.50 19.99 -0.26
CA HIS A 128 7.60 20.68 1.03
C HIS A 128 7.20 19.80 2.23
N LEU A 129 6.45 18.71 2.02
CA LEU A 129 6.06 17.80 3.09
C LEU A 129 7.22 16.88 3.45
N PRO A 130 7.37 16.45 4.72
CA PRO A 130 8.39 15.50 5.08
C PRO A 130 8.14 14.14 4.43
N LEU A 131 9.21 13.47 4.03
CA LEU A 131 9.17 12.06 3.63
C LEU A 131 9.63 11.24 4.82
N ALA A 132 8.74 10.39 5.34
CA ALA A 132 9.06 9.55 6.48
C ALA A 132 10.28 8.66 6.17
N PRO A 133 11.08 8.28 7.18
CA PRO A 133 12.13 7.29 7.01
C PRO A 133 11.53 6.02 6.40
N ALA A 134 12.25 5.41 5.44
CA ALA A 134 11.82 4.14 4.87
C ALA A 134 11.83 3.09 5.98
N TRP A 135 10.69 2.45 6.22
CA TRP A 135 10.63 1.32 7.13
C TRP A 135 11.34 0.12 6.51
N VAL A 136 12.21 -0.52 7.30
CA VAL A 136 12.97 -1.69 6.88
C VAL A 136 12.60 -2.86 7.78
N PRO A 137 12.10 -3.97 7.21
CA PRO A 137 11.88 -5.21 7.95
C PRO A 137 13.15 -5.62 8.70
N SER A 138 13.02 -5.81 10.01
CA SER A 138 14.08 -6.25 10.91
C SER A 138 14.16 -7.77 11.03
N SER A 139 13.08 -8.45 10.66
CA SER A 139 12.88 -9.89 10.77
C SER A 139 12.24 -10.46 9.51
N ASP A 140 12.44 -11.76 9.27
CA ASP A 140 11.74 -12.53 8.23
C ASP A 140 10.24 -12.72 8.53
N LYS A 141 9.84 -12.49 9.78
CA LYS A 141 8.44 -12.53 10.24
C LYS A 141 7.69 -11.21 10.05
N ASP A 142 8.37 -10.14 9.68
CA ASP A 142 7.76 -8.83 9.52
C ASP A 142 6.87 -8.80 8.26
N ILE A 143 5.63 -8.32 8.43
CA ILE A 143 4.64 -8.26 7.36
C ILE A 143 4.84 -6.98 6.57
N VAL A 144 5.01 -7.12 5.26
CA VAL A 144 5.25 -6.00 4.33
C VAL A 144 4.01 -5.68 3.50
N THR A 145 3.15 -6.66 3.23
CA THR A 145 1.91 -6.51 2.45
C THR A 145 1.00 -7.70 2.76
N ILE A 146 -0.31 -7.47 2.73
CA ILE A 146 -1.34 -8.51 2.83
C ILE A 146 -2.11 -8.54 1.50
N TYR A 147 -2.21 -9.70 0.86
CA TYR A 147 -2.99 -9.87 -0.36
C TYR A 147 -4.25 -10.68 -0.10
N THR A 148 -5.41 -10.09 -0.38
CA THR A 148 -6.70 -10.74 -0.13
C THR A 148 -7.41 -11.04 -1.44
N HIS A 149 -7.48 -12.32 -1.80
CA HIS A 149 -7.97 -12.79 -3.09
C HIS A 149 -9.34 -13.48 -3.01
N ARG A 150 -9.78 -13.89 -1.81
CA ARG A 150 -11.08 -14.53 -1.53
C ARG A 150 -11.66 -14.01 -0.22
N ALA A 151 -12.99 -14.06 -0.11
CA ALA A 151 -13.73 -13.77 1.10
C ALA A 151 -13.66 -14.96 2.08
N GLN A 152 -12.46 -15.29 2.58
CA GLN A 152 -12.28 -16.33 3.58
C GLN A 152 -11.82 -15.71 4.91
N PRO A 153 -12.71 -15.61 5.91
CA PRO A 153 -12.36 -15.02 7.21
C PRO A 153 -11.23 -15.74 7.95
N GLN A 154 -11.01 -17.04 7.67
CA GLN A 154 -9.93 -17.82 8.29
C GLN A 154 -8.55 -17.55 7.66
N GLU A 155 -8.48 -17.10 6.41
CA GLU A 155 -7.20 -16.73 5.78
C GLU A 155 -6.63 -15.41 6.34
N CYS A 156 -7.46 -14.54 6.93
CA CYS A 156 -6.99 -13.36 7.65
C CYS A 156 -6.13 -13.70 8.89
N ARG A 157 -6.32 -14.89 9.48
CA ARG A 157 -5.46 -15.41 10.56
C ARG A 157 -4.22 -16.10 10.05
N ASN A 158 -4.30 -16.75 8.89
CA ASN A 158 -3.16 -17.32 8.19
C ASN A 158 -2.47 -16.23 7.38
N ARG A 159 -1.77 -15.35 8.10
CA ARG A 159 -0.80 -14.42 7.53
C ARG A 159 0.13 -15.24 6.64
N PHE A 160 0.01 -15.09 5.33
CA PHE A 160 1.01 -15.58 4.40
C PHE A 160 2.06 -14.49 4.27
N PRO A 161 3.18 -14.54 5.02
CA PRO A 161 4.34 -13.77 4.62
C PRO A 161 4.70 -14.24 3.21
N LEU A 162 4.63 -13.33 2.23
CA LEU A 162 5.21 -13.62 0.93
C LEU A 162 6.73 -13.72 1.11
N GLN A 163 7.20 -14.96 1.18
CA GLN A 163 8.60 -15.33 1.12
C GLN A 163 9.02 -15.31 -0.36
N LEU A 164 10.05 -14.53 -0.70
CA LEU A 164 10.44 -14.19 -2.08
C LEU A 164 11.41 -15.22 -2.73
N ASP A 165 11.57 -16.41 -2.16
CA ASP A 165 12.61 -17.38 -2.57
C ASP A 165 12.29 -18.16 -3.86
N GLY A 166 11.53 -17.59 -4.81
CA GLY A 166 10.95 -18.37 -5.93
C GLY A 166 10.88 -17.73 -7.31
N TRP A 167 11.39 -16.51 -7.51
CA TRP A 167 11.31 -15.84 -8.83
C TRP A 167 12.68 -15.74 -9.48
N ASN A 168 13.11 -16.81 -10.14
CA ASN A 168 14.18 -16.76 -11.13
C ASN A 168 13.57 -16.24 -12.45
N PHE A 169 13.91 -15.02 -12.84
CA PHE A 169 13.73 -14.59 -14.21
C PHE A 169 14.95 -15.06 -15.01
N VAL A 170 14.68 -15.96 -15.97
CA VAL A 170 15.56 -16.21 -17.13
C VAL A 170 15.54 -14.99 -18.03
#